data_AF-A0A4T0NCK9-F1
#
_entry.id   AF-A0A4T0NCK9-F1
#
_cell.length_a   1.000
_cell.length_b   1.000
_cell.length_c   1.000
_cell.angle_alpha   90.00
_cell.angle_beta   90.00
_cell.angle_gamma   90.00
#
_symmetry.space_group_name_H-M   'P 1'
#
loop_
_entity.id
_entity.type
_entity.pdbx_description
1 polymer ?
#
loop_
_entity_poly.entity_id
_entity_poly.type
_entity_poly.pdbx_seq_one_letter_code
_entity_poly.pdbx_strand_id
1 'polypeptide(L)'
;MKWKRGQNTWSAPFGRTYWTAIFQKQQTDGYIVADGNCMFRAISFALYGDQEKHGDVRKLVVDYMAENIEERVGQENAETLDCSTWADYLQKMQKEGTHGDEYVLINAALACRIDIVILSTSGSTKSIETFRYRGEQLIAICHVNGDHYEALRGTK
;
A
#
# COMPACT_ATOMS: atom_id res chain seq x y z
N MET A 1 0.32 -6.56 19.18
CA MET A 1 0.80 -7.81 18.51
C MET A 1 2.11 -7.46 17.82
N LYS A 2 3.27 -8.05 18.17
CA LYS A 2 4.57 -7.57 17.64
C LYS A 2 4.69 -7.91 16.15
N TRP A 3 4.67 -6.90 15.29
CA TRP A 3 5.00 -7.03 13.88
C TRP A 3 6.46 -7.47 13.79
N LYS A 4 6.71 -8.64 13.21
CA LYS A 4 8.07 -9.12 12.92
C LYS A 4 8.30 -8.88 11.44
N ARG A 5 9.39 -8.18 11.10
CA ARG A 5 9.98 -8.17 9.75
C ARG A 5 10.46 -9.59 9.45
N GLY A 6 9.53 -10.48 9.17
CA GLY A 6 9.83 -11.65 8.36
C GLY A 6 10.08 -11.11 6.97
N GLN A 7 11.16 -11.55 6.34
CA GLN A 7 11.10 -11.73 4.90
C GLN A 7 9.87 -12.64 4.65
N ASN A 8 8.69 -12.05 4.51
CA ASN A 8 7.44 -12.79 4.34
C ASN A 8 7.39 -13.23 2.89
N THR A 9 8.26 -14.18 2.61
CA THR A 9 8.20 -15.05 1.46
C THR A 9 6.85 -15.75 1.50
N TRP A 10 5.99 -15.29 0.60
CA TRP A 10 5.01 -16.11 -0.09
C TRP A 10 4.05 -16.87 0.81
N SER A 11 2.89 -16.26 1.03
CA SER A 11 1.71 -17.07 0.76
C SER A 11 0.81 -16.35 -0.21
N ALA A 12 0.23 -15.18 0.05
CA ALA A 12 -1.02 -14.79 -0.62
C ALA A 12 -2.09 -15.92 -0.52
N PRO A 13 -3.38 -15.61 -0.41
CA PRO A 13 -4.37 -16.67 -0.13
C PRO A 13 -4.45 -17.78 -1.20
N PHE A 14 -3.88 -17.54 -2.39
CA PHE A 14 -3.96 -18.43 -3.55
C PHE A 14 -2.59 -18.79 -4.16
N GLY A 15 -1.48 -18.41 -3.52
CA GLY A 15 -0.11 -18.67 -4.01
C GLY A 15 0.38 -17.74 -5.13
N ARG A 16 1.70 -17.65 -5.31
CA ARG A 16 2.37 -16.78 -6.31
C ARG A 16 1.79 -16.95 -7.71
N THR A 17 1.65 -18.20 -8.18
CA THR A 17 1.26 -18.52 -9.55
C THR A 17 -0.16 -18.06 -9.88
N TYR A 18 -1.09 -18.18 -8.94
CA TYR A 18 -2.47 -17.71 -9.12
C TYR A 18 -2.50 -16.20 -9.35
N TRP A 19 -1.83 -15.45 -8.48
CA TRP A 19 -1.76 -14.01 -8.57
C TRP A 19 -1.01 -13.56 -9.82
N THR A 20 0.14 -14.16 -10.14
CA THR A 20 0.85 -13.89 -11.40
C THR A 20 -0.04 -14.14 -12.61
N ALA A 21 -0.88 -15.18 -12.62
CA ALA A 21 -1.79 -15.48 -13.73
C ALA A 21 -2.99 -14.52 -13.81
N ILE A 22 -3.61 -14.17 -12.67
CA ILE A 22 -4.63 -13.11 -12.59
C ILE A 22 -4.04 -11.80 -13.14
N PHE A 23 -2.82 -11.46 -12.73
CA PHE A 23 -2.17 -10.20 -13.07
C PHE A 23 -1.53 -10.15 -14.45
N GLN A 24 -1.18 -11.30 -15.05
CA GLN A 24 -0.73 -11.37 -16.45
C GLN A 24 -1.85 -11.05 -17.44
N LYS A 25 -3.10 -11.27 -17.04
CA LYS A 25 -4.29 -11.03 -17.87
C LYS A 25 -4.89 -9.63 -17.70
N GLN A 26 -4.48 -8.89 -16.67
CA GLN A 26 -5.03 -7.56 -16.37
C GLN A 26 -4.17 -6.46 -16.98
N GLN A 27 -4.84 -5.51 -17.65
CA GLN A 27 -4.25 -4.26 -18.08
C GLN A 27 -4.48 -3.23 -16.96
N THR A 28 -3.45 -2.46 -16.64
CA THR A 28 -3.61 -1.20 -15.93
C THR A 28 -4.13 -0.17 -16.93
N ASP A 29 -5.32 0.38 -16.74
CA ASP A 29 -5.95 1.27 -17.73
C ASP A 29 -5.66 2.76 -17.47
N GLY A 30 -4.60 3.08 -16.70
CA GLY A 30 -4.22 4.47 -16.39
C GLY A 30 -5.34 5.25 -15.67
N TYR A 31 -6.11 4.56 -14.81
CA TYR A 31 -7.26 5.14 -14.13
C TYR A 31 -6.83 6.06 -12.99
N ILE A 32 -5.75 5.72 -12.29
CA ILE A 32 -5.26 6.50 -11.17
C ILE A 32 -4.45 7.68 -11.68
N VAL A 33 -4.79 8.88 -11.21
CA VAL A 33 -4.03 10.10 -11.52
C VAL A 33 -2.58 9.93 -11.06
N ALA A 34 -1.64 10.16 -11.97
CA ALA A 34 -0.19 10.08 -11.72
C ALA A 34 0.32 11.33 -11.00
N ASP A 35 -0.12 11.51 -9.76
CA ASP A 35 0.35 12.52 -8.82
C ASP A 35 0.97 11.86 -7.58
N GLY A 36 1.49 12.66 -6.64
CA GLY A 36 2.01 12.13 -5.38
C GLY A 36 0.94 11.54 -4.45
N ASN A 37 -0.33 11.47 -4.86
CA ASN A 37 -1.39 10.77 -4.15
C ASN A 37 -1.67 9.38 -4.72
N CYS A 38 -0.99 8.96 -5.79
CA CYS A 38 -1.29 7.74 -6.55
C CYS A 38 -1.48 6.49 -5.66
N MET A 39 -0.65 6.30 -4.62
CA MET A 39 -0.80 5.17 -3.68
C MET A 39 -2.15 5.23 -2.94
N PHE A 40 -2.48 6.39 -2.36
CA PHE A 40 -3.74 6.58 -1.63
C PHE A 40 -4.94 6.50 -2.55
N ARG A 41 -4.82 7.03 -3.79
CA ARG A 41 -5.84 6.93 -4.84
C ARG A 41 -6.09 5.48 -5.25
N ALA A 42 -5.03 4.68 -5.44
CA ALA A 42 -5.13 3.26 -5.77
C ALA A 42 -5.79 2.47 -4.63
N ILE A 43 -5.41 2.71 -3.38
CA ILE A 43 -6.04 2.09 -2.20
C ILE A 43 -7.51 2.50 -2.11
N SER A 44 -7.81 3.79 -2.25
CA SER A 44 -9.17 4.33 -2.22
C SER A 44 -10.07 3.70 -3.29
N PHE A 45 -9.56 3.61 -4.52
CA PHE A 45 -10.28 2.98 -5.61
C PHE A 45 -10.51 1.48 -5.36
N ALA A 46 -9.51 0.76 -4.83
CA ALA A 46 -9.66 -0.66 -4.54
C ALA A 46 -10.66 -0.94 -3.40
N LEU A 47 -10.76 -0.03 -2.41
CA LEU A 47 -11.70 -0.13 -1.30
C LEU A 47 -13.12 0.30 -1.69
N TYR A 48 -13.25 1.43 -2.40
CA TYR A 48 -14.52 2.14 -2.55
C TYR A 48 -14.97 2.28 -4.01
N GLY A 49 -14.15 1.91 -4.98
CA GLY A 49 -14.39 2.16 -6.40
C GLY A 49 -14.28 3.63 -6.80
N ASP A 50 -13.72 4.47 -5.92
CA ASP A 50 -13.64 5.92 -6.08
C ASP A 50 -12.28 6.42 -5.59
N GLN A 51 -11.48 6.98 -6.51
CA GLN A 51 -10.15 7.48 -6.18
C GLN A 51 -10.18 8.85 -5.50
N GLU A 52 -11.28 9.60 -5.61
CA GLU A 52 -11.39 10.97 -5.08
C GLU A 52 -11.49 10.99 -3.54
N LYS A 53 -11.72 9.83 -2.92
CA LYS A 53 -11.66 9.63 -1.47
C LYS A 53 -10.23 9.39 -0.94
N HIS A 54 -9.20 9.60 -1.77
CA HIS A 54 -7.80 9.41 -1.36
C HIS A 54 -7.41 10.26 -0.14
N GLY A 55 -8.00 11.45 0.02
CA GLY A 55 -7.77 12.31 1.18
C GLY A 55 -8.24 11.67 2.49
N ASP A 56 -9.41 11.03 2.47
CA ASP A 56 -9.97 10.32 3.63
C ASP A 56 -9.11 9.10 3.99
N VAL A 57 -8.67 8.34 2.98
CA VAL A 57 -7.74 7.22 3.18
C VAL A 57 -6.41 7.71 3.76
N ARG A 58 -5.84 8.78 3.22
CA ARG A 58 -4.60 9.38 3.77
C ARG A 58 -4.79 9.76 5.22
N LYS A 59 -5.86 10.48 5.54
CA LYS A 59 -6.15 10.90 6.91
C LYS A 59 -6.28 9.70 7.84
N LEU A 60 -7.08 8.70 7.47
CA LEU A 60 -7.28 7.49 8.26
C LEU A 60 -5.96 6.77 8.57
N VAL A 61 -5.11 6.57 7.55
CA VAL A 61 -3.83 5.86 7.71
C VAL A 61 -2.85 6.66 8.55
N VAL A 62 -2.75 7.97 8.34
CA VAL A 62 -1.80 8.81 9.09
C VAL A 62 -2.25 9.03 10.53
N ASP A 63 -3.55 9.17 10.80
CA ASP A 63 -4.08 9.21 12.16
C ASP A 63 -3.80 7.89 12.89
N TYR A 64 -4.03 6.75 12.24
CA TYR A 64 -3.69 5.44 12.81
C TYR A 64 -2.20 5.34 13.18
N MET A 65 -1.32 5.82 12.31
CA MET A 65 0.12 5.88 12.57
C MET A 65 0.49 6.78 13.76
N ALA A 66 -0.25 7.87 13.98
CA ALA A 66 -0.05 8.79 15.08
C ALA A 66 -0.58 8.23 16.42
N GLU A 67 -1.66 7.45 16.39
CA GLU A 67 -2.27 6.86 17.58
C GLU A 67 -1.53 5.59 18.05
N ASN A 68 -0.87 4.87 17.13
CA ASN A 68 -0.22 3.59 17.40
C ASN A 68 1.32 3.69 17.39
N ILE A 69 1.87 4.86 17.76
CA ILE A 69 3.32 5.13 17.79
C ILE A 69 4.08 4.08 18.62
N GLU A 70 3.50 3.61 19.72
CA GLU A 70 4.13 2.61 20.59
C GLU A 70 4.26 1.24 19.93
N GLU A 71 3.38 0.89 19.00
CA GLU A 71 3.45 -0.39 18.28
C GLU A 71 4.59 -0.39 17.24
N ARG A 72 5.11 0.79 16.87
CA ARG A 72 6.25 0.99 15.94
C ARG A 72 6.19 0.08 14.71
N VAL A 73 4.99 -0.21 14.21
CA VAL A 73 4.81 -1.22 13.16
C VAL A 73 5.39 -0.70 11.85
N GLY A 74 6.44 -1.37 11.36
CA GLY A 74 7.25 -0.97 10.21
C GLY A 74 8.41 -0.04 10.54
N GLN A 75 8.45 0.60 11.73
CA GLN A 75 9.39 1.65 12.15
C GLN A 75 10.82 1.19 12.50
N GLU A 76 11.17 -0.07 12.24
CA GLU A 76 12.52 -0.59 12.52
C GLU A 76 13.66 0.15 11.79
N ASN A 77 13.34 0.93 10.74
CA ASN A 77 14.28 1.77 10.00
C ASN A 77 13.88 3.25 10.01
N ALA A 78 13.21 3.75 11.05
CA ALA A 78 12.81 5.16 11.12
C ALA A 78 14.01 6.14 10.95
N GLU A 79 15.22 5.72 11.30
CA GLU A 79 16.47 6.48 11.10
C GLU A 79 16.88 6.62 9.61
N THR A 80 16.34 5.78 8.73
CA THR A 80 16.58 5.87 7.28
C THR A 80 15.52 6.70 6.56
N LEU A 81 14.51 7.19 7.28
CA LEU A 81 13.57 8.14 6.71
C LEU A 81 14.31 9.45 6.46
N ASP A 82 13.97 10.13 5.36
CA ASP A 82 14.45 11.47 5.05
C ASP A 82 13.75 12.54 5.93
N CYS A 83 13.63 12.25 7.23
CA CYS A 83 12.93 13.03 8.25
C CYS A 83 13.72 12.93 9.55
N SER A 84 13.85 14.05 10.27
CA SER A 84 14.61 14.07 11.52
C SER A 84 13.88 13.37 12.67
N THR A 85 12.54 13.33 12.63
CA THR A 85 11.71 12.68 13.65
C THR A 85 10.48 11.99 13.04
N TRP A 86 9.84 11.11 13.81
CA TRP A 86 8.55 10.52 13.43
C TRP A 86 7.43 11.57 13.32
N ALA A 87 7.46 12.60 14.17
CA ALA A 87 6.52 13.72 14.06
C ALA A 87 6.67 14.45 12.72
N ASP A 88 7.91 14.67 12.26
CA ASP A 88 8.19 15.28 10.95
C ASP A 88 7.71 14.37 9.82
N TYR A 89 7.90 13.05 9.95
CA TYR A 89 7.37 12.08 9.00
C TYR A 89 5.84 12.13 8.90
N LEU A 90 5.14 12.15 10.03
CA LEU A 90 3.68 12.25 10.06
C LEU A 90 3.20 13.56 9.43
N GLN A 91 3.81 14.70 9.77
CA GLN A 91 3.48 15.99 9.17
C GLN A 91 3.70 15.98 7.65
N LYS A 92 4.82 15.42 7.19
CA LYS A 92 5.11 15.21 5.78
C LYS A 92 4.02 14.35 5.13
N MET A 93 3.66 13.22 5.73
CA MET A 93 2.70 12.28 5.15
C MET A 93 1.25 12.78 5.20
N GLN A 94 0.90 13.69 6.10
CA GLN A 94 -0.40 14.38 6.10
C GLN A 94 -0.57 15.32 4.90
N LYS A 95 0.53 15.87 4.37
CA LYS A 95 0.49 16.83 3.26
C LYS A 95 0.02 16.14 1.97
N GLU A 96 -1.01 16.71 1.36
CA GLU A 96 -1.52 16.28 0.06
C GLU A 96 -0.42 16.36 -1.02
N GLY A 97 -0.41 15.37 -1.92
CA GLY A 97 0.63 15.22 -2.94
C GLY A 97 1.92 14.58 -2.45
N THR A 98 1.99 14.13 -1.19
CA THR A 98 3.16 13.37 -0.69
C THR A 98 3.04 11.90 -1.02
N HIS A 99 4.03 11.37 -1.75
CA HIS A 99 4.13 9.95 -2.08
C HIS A 99 4.18 9.09 -0.81
N GLY A 100 3.38 8.03 -0.80
CA GLY A 100 3.45 7.01 0.24
C GLY A 100 4.63 6.06 0.03
N ASP A 101 4.96 5.31 1.06
CA ASP A 101 6.05 4.33 1.10
C ASP A 101 5.57 2.99 1.69
N GLU A 102 6.49 2.08 1.95
CA GLU A 102 6.16 0.77 2.55
C GLU A 102 5.49 0.91 3.93
N TYR A 103 5.83 1.93 4.71
CA TYR A 103 5.19 2.17 6.02
C TYR A 103 3.72 2.53 5.86
N VAL A 104 3.39 3.33 4.84
CA VAL A 104 2.00 3.63 4.48
C VAL A 104 1.25 2.34 4.12
N LEU A 105 1.84 1.45 3.31
CA LEU A 105 1.20 0.18 2.93
C LEU A 105 0.94 -0.73 4.13
N ILE A 106 1.92 -0.86 5.03
CA ILE A 106 1.79 -1.63 6.27
C ILE A 106 0.65 -1.05 7.11
N ASN A 107 0.65 0.26 7.35
CA ASN A 107 -0.34 0.89 8.23
C ASN A 107 -1.71 1.01 7.57
N ALA A 108 -1.80 1.07 6.24
CA ALA A 108 -3.06 0.98 5.52
C ALA A 108 -3.73 -0.39 5.69
N ALA A 109 -2.95 -1.48 5.67
CA ALA A 109 -3.47 -2.81 5.95
C ALA A 109 -4.08 -2.88 7.38
N LEU A 110 -3.44 -2.24 8.36
CA LEU A 110 -3.91 -2.20 9.74
C LEU A 110 -5.14 -1.29 9.92
N ALA A 111 -5.04 -0.03 9.47
CA ALA A 111 -6.06 1.00 9.67
C ALA A 111 -7.37 0.66 8.96
N CYS A 112 -7.27 0.09 7.75
CA CYS A 112 -8.43 -0.30 6.96
C CYS A 112 -8.87 -1.76 7.23
N ARG A 113 -8.14 -2.51 8.05
CA ARG A 113 -8.36 -3.95 8.34
C ARG A 113 -8.44 -4.81 7.09
N ILE A 114 -7.52 -4.56 6.16
CA ILE A 114 -7.44 -5.25 4.87
C ILE A 114 -6.12 -5.99 4.71
N ASP A 115 -6.11 -6.99 3.85
CA ASP A 115 -4.88 -7.50 3.26
C ASP A 115 -4.63 -6.76 1.93
N ILE A 116 -3.38 -6.37 1.66
CA ILE A 116 -2.99 -5.66 0.44
C ILE A 116 -2.01 -6.52 -0.35
N VAL A 117 -2.31 -6.79 -1.61
CA VAL A 117 -1.38 -7.41 -2.57
C VAL A 117 -0.85 -6.33 -3.51
N ILE A 118 0.47 -6.19 -3.59
CA ILE A 118 1.13 -5.29 -4.54
C ILE A 118 1.75 -6.13 -5.65
N LEU A 119 1.37 -5.84 -6.88
CA LEU A 119 2.10 -6.30 -8.05
C LEU A 119 3.07 -5.20 -8.49
N SER A 120 4.37 -5.43 -8.37
CA SER A 120 5.37 -4.48 -8.85
C SER A 120 5.85 -4.89 -10.23
N THR A 121 5.96 -3.93 -11.15
CA THR A 121 6.55 -4.11 -12.48
C THR A 121 7.78 -3.23 -12.64
N SER A 122 8.81 -3.75 -13.30
CA SER A 122 9.99 -2.96 -13.69
C SER A 122 10.53 -3.55 -15.00
N GLY A 123 10.25 -2.86 -16.11
CA GLY A 123 10.50 -3.41 -17.45
C GLY A 123 9.77 -4.75 -17.65
N SER A 124 10.52 -5.83 -17.86
CA SER A 124 9.97 -7.19 -17.99
C SER A 124 9.83 -7.95 -16.67
N THR A 125 10.39 -7.42 -15.58
CA THR A 125 10.36 -8.06 -14.26
C THR A 125 9.04 -7.78 -13.56
N LYS A 126 8.49 -8.81 -12.90
CA LYS A 126 7.29 -8.72 -12.07
C LYS A 126 7.57 -9.35 -10.70
N SER A 127 7.18 -8.68 -9.62
CA SER A 127 7.21 -9.21 -8.26
C SER A 127 5.85 -9.01 -7.57
N ILE A 128 5.61 -9.79 -6.53
CA ILE A 128 4.39 -9.69 -5.73
C ILE A 128 4.79 -9.59 -4.27
N GLU A 129 4.21 -8.61 -3.59
CA GLU A 129 4.37 -8.36 -2.16
C GLU A 129 3.00 -8.40 -1.49
N THR A 130 2.94 -8.74 -0.21
CA THR A 130 1.67 -8.83 0.52
C THR A 130 1.81 -8.31 1.93
N PHE A 131 0.93 -7.38 2.28
CA PHE A 131 0.80 -6.79 3.61
C PHE A 131 -0.49 -7.32 4.23
N ARG A 132 -0.39 -7.98 5.40
CA ARG A 132 -1.52 -8.71 5.99
C ARG A 132 -1.88 -8.23 7.39
N TYR A 133 -3.17 -8.07 7.63
CA TYR A 133 -3.76 -7.87 8.95
C TYR A 133 -4.35 -9.17 9.53
N ARG A 134 -4.77 -10.12 8.66
CA ARG A 134 -5.56 -11.35 8.95
C ARG A 134 -7.09 -11.20 8.88
N GLY A 135 -7.56 -10.65 7.75
CA GLY A 135 -8.70 -11.21 7.02
C GLY A 135 -10.11 -10.70 7.35
N GLU A 136 -10.55 -9.68 6.59
CA GLU A 136 -11.97 -9.46 6.25
C GLU A 136 -12.13 -9.06 4.76
N GLN A 137 -11.19 -8.28 4.22
CA GLN A 137 -11.17 -7.86 2.81
C GLN A 137 -9.74 -7.90 2.24
N LEU A 138 -9.60 -8.32 0.99
CA LEU A 138 -8.34 -8.33 0.24
C LEU A 138 -8.42 -7.33 -0.91
N ILE A 139 -7.47 -6.41 -0.99
CA ILE A 139 -7.30 -5.52 -2.15
C ILE A 139 -6.02 -5.85 -2.90
N ALA A 140 -6.01 -5.55 -4.20
CA ALA A 140 -4.82 -5.67 -5.03
C ALA A 140 -4.61 -4.37 -5.82
N ILE A 141 -3.39 -3.85 -5.79
CA ILE A 141 -2.96 -2.68 -6.56
C ILE A 141 -1.62 -2.98 -7.25
N CYS A 142 -1.28 -2.17 -8.25
CA CYS A 142 -0.06 -2.31 -9.04
C CYS A 142 0.91 -1.17 -8.73
N HIS A 143 2.21 -1.47 -8.64
CA HIS A 143 3.28 -0.50 -8.58
C HIS A 143 4.07 -0.56 -9.89
N VAL A 144 3.83 0.43 -10.74
CA VAL A 144 4.29 0.46 -12.14
C VAL A 144 5.64 1.15 -12.22
N ASN A 145 6.64 0.41 -12.71
CA ASN A 145 8.01 0.87 -12.97
C ASN A 145 8.74 1.50 -11.78
N GLY A 146 8.25 1.31 -10.55
CA GLY A 146 8.83 1.91 -9.35
C GLY A 146 8.37 3.33 -9.05
N ASP A 147 7.48 3.89 -9.87
CA ASP A 147 7.13 5.32 -9.81
C ASP A 147 5.64 5.58 -9.53
N HIS A 148 4.73 4.75 -10.05
CA HIS A 148 3.29 5.04 -10.04
C HIS A 148 2.48 3.88 -9.46
N TYR A 149 1.50 4.20 -8.62
CA TYR A 149 0.52 3.22 -8.16
C TYR A 149 -0.76 3.27 -8.97
N GLU A 150 -1.26 2.10 -9.34
CA GLU A 150 -2.40 1.96 -10.23
C GLU A 150 -3.38 0.91 -9.73
N ALA A 151 -4.65 1.07 -10.09
CA ALA A 151 -5.69 0.12 -9.79
C ALA A 151 -5.60 -1.09 -10.73
N LEU A 152 -5.91 -2.28 -10.20
CA LEU A 152 -6.07 -3.48 -11.01
C LEU A 152 -7.55 -3.65 -11.35
N ARG A 153 -7.86 -3.86 -12.63
CA ARG A 153 -9.23 -4.13 -13.07
C ARG A 153 -9.63 -5.58 -12.74
N GLY A 154 -10.92 -5.86 -12.64
CA GLY A 154 -11.48 -7.23 -12.63
C GLY A 154 -11.29 -8.05 -11.35
N THR A 155 -11.08 -7.42 -10.19
CA THR A 155 -10.96 -8.08 -8.88
C THR A 155 -12.25 -8.04 -8.03
N LYS A 156 -13.40 -7.73 -8.63
CA LYS A 156 -14.72 -7.82 -7.96
C LYS A 156 -15.34 -9.19 -8.12
#